data_AF-A0A524GKP4-F1
#
_entry.id   AF-A0A524GKP4-F1
#
_cell.length_a   1.000
_cell.length_b   1.000
_cell.length_c   1.000
_cell.angle_alpha   90.00
_cell.angle_beta   90.00
_cell.angle_gamma   90.00
#
_symmetry.space_group_name_H-M   'P 1'
#
loop_
_entity.id
_entity.type
_entity.pdbx_description
1 polymer ?
#
loop_
_entity_poly.entity_id
_entity_poly.type
_entity_poly.pdbx_seq_one_letter_code
_entity_poly.pdbx_strand_id
1 'polypeptide(L)'
;MGLGPDKEIAKQEFVEAMRARLEAQEPGLGANVDDPSVSANLGALGEAVYKIATVHAETLSNAAEDSAFWKWMSDVDNWLQDLATWQQGVTQAFADWAAAGAANQGLKADIAALSGPGAPPSPPTSLKGKIK
;
A
#
# COMPACT_ATOMS: atom_id res chain seq x y z
N MET A 1 10.59 -13.93 17.78
CA MET A 1 10.21 -12.59 18.24
C MET A 1 10.69 -11.61 17.20
N GLY A 2 9.82 -10.81 16.63
CA GLY A 2 10.19 -9.77 15.67
C GLY A 2 9.72 -8.45 16.25
N LEU A 3 10.59 -7.43 16.22
CA LEU A 3 10.58 -6.16 16.97
C LEU A 3 9.31 -5.27 16.88
N GLY A 4 8.15 -5.81 16.51
CA GLY A 4 6.94 -5.03 16.29
C GLY A 4 7.02 -4.04 15.12
N PRO A 5 5.91 -3.35 14.84
CA PRO A 5 5.83 -2.38 13.75
C PRO A 5 6.39 -0.99 14.09
N ASP A 6 6.60 -0.68 15.39
CA ASP A 6 7.08 0.63 15.84
C ASP A 6 8.05 0.52 17.02
N LYS A 7 8.70 1.64 17.34
CA LYS A 7 9.74 1.72 18.38
C LYS A 7 9.25 1.41 19.80
N GLU A 8 7.98 1.66 20.10
CA GLU A 8 7.45 1.44 21.45
C GLU A 8 7.17 -0.05 21.64
N ILE A 9 6.59 -0.70 20.63
CA ILE A 9 6.40 -2.15 20.62
C ILE A 9 7.76 -2.87 20.61
N ALA A 10 8.73 -2.40 19.81
CA ALA A 10 10.09 -2.94 19.79
C ALA A 10 10.77 -2.89 21.16
N LYS A 11 10.66 -1.74 21.83
CA LYS A 11 11.20 -1.52 23.17
C LYS A 11 10.51 -2.45 24.18
N GLN A 12 9.20 -2.56 24.13
CA GLN A 12 8.45 -3.42 25.05
C GLN A 12 8.83 -4.89 24.86
N GLU A 13 8.86 -5.40 23.63
CA GLU A 13 9.26 -6.78 23.34
C GLU A 13 10.71 -7.04 23.78
N PHE A 14 11.61 -6.07 23.59
CA PHE A 14 13.00 -6.19 24.03
C PHE A 14 13.10 -6.31 25.56
N VAL A 15 12.38 -5.45 26.29
CA VAL A 15 12.33 -5.48 27.77
C VAL A 15 11.73 -6.79 28.27
N GLU A 16 10.64 -7.26 27.68
CA GLU A 16 9.99 -8.52 28.04
C GLU A 16 10.89 -9.74 27.75
N ALA A 17 11.59 -9.74 26.61
CA ALA A 17 12.56 -10.79 26.28
C ALA A 17 13.74 -10.82 27.25
N MET A 18 14.24 -9.65 27.67
CA MET A 18 15.29 -9.54 28.68
C MET A 18 14.81 -10.01 30.06
N ARG A 19 13.59 -9.64 30.46
CA ARG A 19 12.96 -10.12 31.71
C ARG A 19 12.87 -11.65 31.72
N ALA A 20 12.32 -12.24 30.67
CA ALA A 20 12.16 -13.69 30.55
C ALA A 20 13.52 -14.42 30.55
N ARG A 21 14.53 -13.85 29.88
CA ARG A 21 15.88 -14.43 29.84
C ARG A 21 16.55 -14.45 31.22
N LEU A 22 16.44 -13.36 31.97
CA LEU A 22 17.03 -13.27 33.31
C LEU A 22 16.31 -14.19 34.30
N GLU A 23 14.97 -14.24 34.24
CA GLU A 23 14.18 -15.16 35.06
C GLU A 23 14.51 -16.64 34.78
N ALA A 24 14.82 -16.98 33.52
CA ALA A 24 15.26 -18.31 33.15
C ALA A 24 16.70 -18.65 33.62
N GLN A 25 17.54 -17.64 33.86
CA GLN A 25 18.89 -17.84 34.42
C GLN A 25 18.84 -18.06 35.93
N GLU A 26 18.08 -17.23 36.64
CA GLU A 26 17.86 -17.38 38.07
C GLU A 26 16.48 -16.81 38.44
N PRO A 27 15.65 -17.57 39.19
CA PRO A 27 14.34 -17.10 39.62
C PRO A 27 14.43 -15.78 40.40
N GLY A 28 13.64 -14.80 40.03
CA GLY A 28 13.59 -13.47 40.64
C GLY A 28 14.51 -12.42 40.01
N LEU A 29 15.48 -12.79 39.17
CA LEU A 29 16.32 -11.81 38.46
C LEU A 29 15.54 -10.99 37.42
N GLY A 30 14.42 -11.51 36.91
CA GLY A 30 13.58 -10.77 35.96
C GLY A 30 13.04 -9.46 36.54
N ALA A 31 12.75 -9.43 37.84
CA ALA A 31 12.22 -8.24 38.51
C ALA A 31 13.19 -7.03 38.48
N ASN A 32 14.50 -7.27 38.33
CA ASN A 32 15.49 -6.19 38.24
C ASN A 32 15.35 -5.37 36.95
N VAL A 33 14.71 -5.92 35.92
CA VAL A 33 14.41 -5.22 34.67
C VAL A 33 13.38 -4.10 34.88
N ASP A 34 12.53 -4.24 35.89
CA ASP A 34 11.46 -3.30 36.21
C ASP A 34 11.92 -2.13 37.09
N ASP A 35 13.17 -2.17 37.57
CA ASP A 35 13.77 -1.05 38.27
C ASP A 35 13.79 0.19 37.35
N PRO A 36 13.35 1.38 37.81
CA PRO A 36 13.28 2.58 36.99
C PRO A 36 14.62 2.95 36.32
N SER A 37 15.75 2.69 36.98
CA SER A 37 17.09 2.98 36.44
C SER A 37 17.54 1.97 35.38
N VAL A 38 17.13 0.71 35.50
CA VAL A 38 17.45 -0.38 34.57
C VAL A 38 16.53 -0.32 33.35
N SER A 39 15.23 -0.15 33.57
CA SER A 39 14.21 -0.02 32.52
C SER A 39 14.44 1.20 31.62
N ALA A 40 14.92 2.33 32.16
CA ALA A 40 15.29 3.50 31.37
C ALA A 40 16.45 3.18 30.40
N ASN A 41 17.50 2.51 30.89
CA ASN A 41 18.66 2.15 30.07
C ASN A 41 18.34 1.06 29.04
N LEU A 42 17.58 0.04 29.43
CA LEU A 42 17.10 -1.00 28.51
C LEU A 42 16.14 -0.42 27.45
N GLY A 43 15.36 0.59 27.83
CA GLY A 43 14.52 1.34 26.92
C GLY A 43 15.33 2.06 25.83
N ALA A 44 16.40 2.77 26.23
CA ALA A 44 17.30 3.42 25.30
C ALA A 44 18.04 2.41 24.39
N LEU A 45 18.42 1.25 24.93
CA LEU A 45 19.04 0.16 24.16
C LEU A 45 18.05 -0.44 23.15
N GLY A 46 16.81 -0.70 23.54
CA GLY A 46 15.75 -1.18 22.65
C GLY A 46 15.47 -0.18 21.51
N GLU A 47 15.46 1.12 21.81
CA GLU A 47 15.33 2.16 20.79
C GLU A 47 16.55 2.21 19.85
N ALA A 48 17.77 2.05 20.38
CA ALA A 48 18.98 1.99 19.56
C ALA A 48 18.99 0.75 18.65
N VAL A 49 18.58 -0.41 19.16
CA VAL A 49 18.43 -1.65 18.38
C VAL A 49 17.38 -1.45 17.28
N TYR A 50 16.23 -0.87 17.61
CA TYR A 50 15.21 -0.53 16.61
C TYR A 50 15.80 0.39 15.54
N LYS A 51 16.44 1.50 15.92
CA LYS A 51 17.07 2.44 14.96
C LYS A 51 18.10 1.77 14.06
N ILE A 52 18.96 0.91 14.59
CA ILE A 52 19.96 0.16 13.80
C ILE A 52 19.26 -0.82 12.87
N ALA A 53 18.30 -1.60 13.37
CA ALA A 53 17.57 -2.58 12.59
C ALA A 53 16.76 -1.91 11.46
N THR A 54 16.25 -0.70 11.69
CA THR A 54 15.47 0.04 10.70
C THR A 54 16.28 1.07 9.93
N VAL A 55 17.59 1.22 10.14
CA VAL A 55 18.39 2.26 9.46
C VAL A 55 18.48 2.01 7.94
N HIS A 56 18.35 0.75 7.54
CA HIS A 56 18.32 0.31 6.16
C HIS A 56 16.95 -0.27 5.75
N ALA A 57 15.91 -0.01 6.56
CA ALA A 57 14.55 -0.43 6.26
C ALA A 57 14.07 0.26 4.98
N GLU A 58 13.96 -0.50 3.89
CA GLU A 58 13.36 0.00 2.65
C GLU A 58 11.89 -0.41 2.60
N THR A 59 11.01 0.56 2.35
CA THR A 59 9.61 0.27 2.03
C THR A 59 9.53 -0.17 0.57
N LEU A 60 9.24 -1.45 0.35
CA LEU A 60 9.03 -2.00 -0.99
C LEU A 60 7.53 -2.18 -1.23
N SER A 61 7.03 -1.64 -2.34
CA SER A 61 5.74 -2.02 -2.93
C SER A 61 6.00 -2.55 -4.34
N ASN A 62 5.67 -3.82 -4.55
CA ASN A 62 5.75 -4.48 -5.86
C ASN A 62 4.57 -5.44 -6.01
N ALA A 63 4.40 -6.07 -7.18
CA ALA A 63 3.27 -6.97 -7.42
C ALA A 63 3.19 -8.16 -6.45
N ALA A 64 4.29 -8.56 -5.83
CA ALA A 64 4.30 -9.65 -4.84
C ALA A 64 3.87 -9.18 -3.44
N GLU A 65 4.37 -8.02 -3.00
CA GLU A 65 4.13 -7.50 -1.65
C GLU A 65 2.87 -6.60 -1.56
N ASP A 66 2.42 -6.03 -2.68
CA ASP A 66 1.23 -5.16 -2.79
C ASP A 66 0.38 -5.47 -4.06
N SER A 67 0.02 -6.73 -4.24
CA SER A 67 -0.69 -7.18 -5.45
C SER A 67 -1.99 -6.41 -5.73
N ALA A 68 -2.70 -5.96 -4.68
CA ALA A 68 -3.93 -5.18 -4.81
C ALA A 68 -3.68 -3.80 -5.43
N PHE A 69 -2.67 -3.07 -4.96
CA PHE A 69 -2.28 -1.78 -5.53
C PHE A 69 -1.83 -1.91 -6.98
N TRP A 70 -0.96 -2.89 -7.27
CA TRP A 70 -0.45 -3.08 -8.62
C TRP A 70 -1.50 -3.59 -9.60
N LYS A 71 -2.46 -4.39 -9.14
CA LYS A 71 -3.65 -4.73 -9.92
C LYS A 71 -4.48 -3.48 -10.23
N TRP A 72 -4.75 -2.64 -9.24
CA TRP A 72 -5.49 -1.40 -9.45
C TRP A 72 -4.78 -0.48 -10.45
N MET A 73 -3.46 -0.31 -10.36
CA MET A 73 -2.67 0.44 -11.34
C MET A 73 -2.85 -0.10 -12.77
N SER A 74 -2.82 -1.43 -12.94
CA SER A 74 -3.07 -2.05 -14.24
C SER A 74 -4.50 -1.86 -14.72
N ASP A 75 -5.49 -1.96 -13.83
CA ASP A 75 -6.89 -1.74 -14.18
C ASP A 75 -7.13 -0.28 -14.60
N VAL A 76 -6.45 0.69 -13.97
CA VAL A 76 -6.49 2.12 -14.35
C VAL A 76 -5.86 2.35 -15.71
N ASP A 77 -4.71 1.73 -15.99
CA ASP A 77 -4.06 1.86 -17.31
C ASP A 77 -4.96 1.34 -18.44
N ASN A 78 -5.58 0.17 -18.25
CA ASN A 78 -6.55 -0.36 -19.21
C ASN A 78 -7.76 0.58 -19.38
N TRP A 79 -8.30 1.11 -18.28
CA TRP A 79 -9.41 2.05 -18.34
C TRP A 79 -9.06 3.34 -19.11
N LEU A 80 -7.83 3.85 -18.98
CA LEU A 80 -7.34 5.00 -19.75
C LEU A 80 -7.19 4.67 -21.24
N GLN A 81 -6.75 3.47 -21.60
CA GLN A 81 -6.68 3.02 -22.99
C GLN A 81 -8.09 2.91 -23.62
N ASP A 82 -9.04 2.35 -22.88
CA ASP A 82 -10.44 2.27 -23.31
C ASP A 82 -11.05 3.68 -23.46
N LEU A 83 -10.75 4.60 -22.54
CA LEU A 83 -11.20 5.99 -22.61
C LEU A 83 -10.63 6.69 -23.86
N ALA A 84 -9.35 6.51 -24.15
CA ALA A 84 -8.72 7.08 -25.33
C ALA A 84 -9.33 6.53 -26.63
N THR A 85 -9.60 5.22 -26.68
CA THR A 85 -10.25 4.57 -27.82
C THR A 85 -11.67 5.09 -28.02
N TRP A 86 -12.43 5.23 -26.93
CA TRP A 86 -13.78 5.81 -26.98
C TRP A 86 -13.75 7.26 -27.49
N GLN A 87 -12.83 8.10 -27.01
CA GLN A 87 -12.69 9.48 -27.47
C GLN A 87 -12.35 9.58 -28.97
N GLN A 88 -11.49 8.70 -29.47
CA GLN A 88 -11.18 8.62 -30.90
C GLN A 88 -12.42 8.22 -31.70
N GLY A 89 -13.18 7.22 -31.25
CA GLY A 89 -14.43 6.81 -31.88
C GLY A 89 -15.47 7.92 -31.93
N VAL A 90 -15.63 8.69 -30.84
CA VAL A 90 -16.52 9.86 -30.81
C VAL A 90 -16.06 10.91 -31.82
N THR A 91 -14.76 11.23 -31.83
CA THR A 91 -14.19 12.21 -32.77
C THR A 91 -14.44 11.79 -34.22
N GLN A 92 -14.26 10.51 -34.53
CA GLN A 92 -14.52 9.96 -35.87
C GLN A 92 -16.00 10.06 -36.24
N ALA A 93 -16.91 9.70 -35.33
CA ALA A 93 -18.36 9.81 -35.57
C ALA A 93 -18.78 11.26 -35.89
N PHE A 94 -18.19 12.25 -35.21
CA PHE A 94 -18.42 13.66 -35.51
C PHE A 94 -17.74 14.13 -36.81
N ALA A 95 -16.58 13.57 -37.17
CA ALA A 95 -15.91 13.87 -38.44
C ALA A 95 -16.69 13.35 -39.65
N ASP A 96 -17.29 12.16 -39.52
CA ASP A 96 -18.11 11.52 -40.57
C ASP A 96 -19.53 12.09 -40.66
N TRP A 97 -19.93 12.90 -39.67
CA TRP A 97 -21.25 13.51 -39.63
C TRP A 97 -21.41 14.64 -40.67
N ALA A 98 -22.19 14.37 -41.71
CA ALA A 98 -22.57 15.36 -42.72
C ALA A 98 -23.85 16.13 -42.32
N ALA A 99 -23.74 17.42 -42.02
CA ALA A 99 -24.82 18.29 -41.52
C ALA A 99 -26.03 18.50 -42.47
N ALA A 100 -26.01 17.99 -43.71
CA ALA A 100 -26.99 18.33 -44.75
C ALA A 100 -28.11 17.29 -45.01
N GLY A 101 -28.24 16.23 -44.21
CA GLY A 101 -29.28 15.19 -44.39
C GLY A 101 -29.65 14.43 -43.11
N ALA A 102 -30.28 13.25 -43.22
CA ALA A 102 -30.72 12.36 -42.12
C ALA A 102 -29.64 11.90 -41.11
N ALA A 103 -28.45 12.51 -41.18
CA ALA A 103 -27.23 12.27 -40.44
C ALA A 103 -27.35 12.35 -38.91
N ASN A 104 -28.37 13.02 -38.37
CA ASN A 104 -28.58 13.05 -36.91
C ASN A 104 -28.97 11.68 -36.33
N GLN A 105 -29.65 10.82 -37.10
CA GLN A 105 -29.92 9.44 -36.65
C GLN A 105 -28.68 8.54 -36.82
N GLY A 106 -27.88 8.74 -37.87
CA GLY A 106 -26.61 8.05 -38.09
C GLY A 106 -25.62 8.35 -36.96
N LEU A 107 -25.34 9.63 -36.70
CA LEU A 107 -24.48 10.07 -35.60
C LEU A 107 -24.93 9.50 -34.24
N LYS A 108 -26.25 9.48 -33.98
CA LYS A 108 -26.78 8.90 -32.74
C LYS A 108 -26.53 7.39 -32.67
N ALA A 109 -26.65 6.67 -33.78
CA ALA A 109 -26.37 5.24 -33.85
C ALA A 109 -24.86 4.95 -33.69
N ASP A 110 -24.01 5.74 -34.35
CA ASP A 110 -22.56 5.60 -34.31
C ASP A 110 -22.02 5.84 -32.89
N ILE A 111 -22.47 6.91 -32.22
CA ILE A 111 -22.11 7.17 -30.81
C ILE A 111 -22.66 6.07 -29.90
N ALA A 112 -23.89 5.58 -30.13
CA ALA A 112 -24.48 4.51 -29.31
C ALA A 112 -23.78 3.15 -29.48
N ALA A 113 -23.11 2.93 -30.61
CA ALA A 113 -22.33 1.72 -30.87
C ALA A 113 -20.95 1.73 -30.19
N LEU A 114 -20.46 2.90 -29.72
CA LEU A 114 -19.20 2.99 -29.02
C LEU A 114 -19.32 2.47 -27.59
N SER A 115 -18.52 1.45 -27.28
CA SER A 115 -18.33 1.00 -25.90
C SER A 115 -17.56 2.06 -25.13
N GLY A 116 -18.21 2.71 -24.16
CA GLY A 116 -17.52 3.59 -23.21
C GLY A 116 -16.62 2.78 -22.28
N PRO A 117 -15.63 3.43 -21.64
CA PRO A 117 -14.68 2.77 -20.73
C PRO A 117 -15.32 2.26 -19.42
N GLY A 118 -16.62 2.48 -19.21
CA GLY A 118 -17.30 2.17 -17.97
C GLY A 118 -16.85 3.07 -16.81
N ALA A 119 -17.16 2.63 -15.59
CA ALA A 119 -16.75 3.35 -14.38
C ALA A 119 -15.24 3.17 -14.13
N PRO A 120 -14.55 4.21 -13.62
CA PRO A 120 -13.14 4.09 -13.27
C PRO A 120 -12.94 3.04 -12.17
N PRO A 121 -11.82 2.30 -12.17
CA PRO A 121 -11.51 1.33 -11.12
C PRO A 121 -11.39 1.98 -9.75
N SER A 122 -12.02 1.37 -8.74
CA SER A 122 -11.92 1.84 -7.36
C SER A 122 -10.52 1.59 -6.78
N PRO A 123 -9.91 2.58 -6.12
CA PRO A 123 -8.61 2.39 -5.47
C PRO A 123 -8.71 1.44 -4.27
N PRO A 124 -7.60 0.75 -3.92
CA PRO A 124 -7.54 -0.03 -2.69
C PRO A 124 -7.67 0.87 -1.45
N THR A 125 -8.26 0.34 -0.38
CA THR A 125 -8.48 1.08 0.88
C THR A 125 -7.25 1.16 1.78
N SER A 126 -6.19 0.41 1.47
CA SER A 126 -4.92 0.41 2.18
C SER A 126 -3.78 0.03 1.24
N LEU A 127 -2.60 0.63 1.42
CA LEU A 127 -1.36 0.20 0.79
C LEU A 127 -0.67 -0.84 1.67
N LYS A 128 -0.11 -1.88 1.05
CA LYS A 128 0.72 -2.86 1.77
C LYS A 128 2.16 -2.66 1.36
N GLY A 129 3.01 -2.29 2.31
CA GLY A 129 4.45 -2.23 2.12
C GLY A 129 5.11 -3.33 2.93
N LYS A 130 6.15 -3.95 2.39
CA LYS A 130 7.09 -4.72 3.20
C LYS A 130 8.27 -3.85 3.57
N ILE A 131 8.66 -3.90 4.83
CA ILE A 131 9.94 -3.37 5.29
C ILE A 131 11.00 -4.44 5.01
N LYS A 132 11.99 -4.13 4.16
CA LYS A 132 13.16 -4.97 3.90
C LYS A 132 14.37 -4.47 4.65
#